data_AF-A0A7R9QJ91-F1
#
_entry.id   AF-A0A7R9QJ91-F1
#
_cell.length_a   1.000
_cell.length_b   1.000
_cell.length_c   1.000
_cell.angle_alpha   90.00
_cell.angle_beta   90.00
_cell.angle_gamma   90.00
#
_symmetry.space_group_name_H-M   'P 1'
#
loop_
_entity.id
_entity.type
_entity.pdbx_description
1 polymer ?
#
loop_
_entity_poly.entity_id
_entity_poly.type
_entity_poly.pdbx_seq_one_letter_code
_entity_poly.pdbx_strand_id
1 'polypeptide(L)'
;NLHERLLRATLHAPMSFFDTTPLGRVLNRFSKDIDIMDSSMQMTMRVLVNTSFQVLSTIVIISIQTPIFLAVFFPKFYVVTSRQLKRLESITRSPIYSHFGETVNGVSTIRAYGVNDRFISESDARVDRNQMCYYPNAIANCWLQVRLEVLANCLVFFAALFAVLAKGSMNPGEIGLSISYAMNITLALNACVRMFAEMENNVVAVERVDEYCGVESEAE
;
A
#
# COMPACT_ATOMS: atom_id res chain seq x y z
N ASN A 1 10.94 -20.36 -9.93
CA ASN A 1 11.53 -19.07 -9.50
C ASN A 1 10.97 -17.97 -10.42
N LEU A 2 10.52 -16.81 -9.91
CA LEU A 2 9.90 -15.75 -10.73
C LEU A 2 10.89 -15.14 -11.73
N HIS A 3 12.14 -14.97 -11.33
CA HIS A 3 13.23 -14.53 -12.22
C HIS A 3 13.46 -15.51 -13.39
N GLU A 4 13.41 -16.82 -13.12
CA GLU A 4 13.59 -17.85 -14.15
C GLU A 4 12.41 -17.90 -15.13
N ARG A 5 11.18 -17.73 -14.63
CA ARG A 5 9.98 -17.62 -15.48
C ARG A 5 10.05 -16.37 -16.36
N LEU A 6 10.45 -15.23 -15.79
CA LEU A 6 10.63 -13.99 -16.52
C LEU A 6 11.71 -14.14 -17.61
N LEU A 7 12.84 -14.76 -17.29
CA LEU A 7 13.92 -15.03 -18.23
C LEU A 7 13.46 -15.94 -19.37
N ARG A 8 12.81 -17.07 -19.05
CA ARG A 8 12.30 -18.00 -20.06
C ARG A 8 11.30 -17.30 -20.98
N ALA A 9 10.30 -16.62 -20.42
CA ALA A 9 9.28 -15.93 -21.20
C ALA A 9 9.88 -14.86 -22.10
N THR A 10 10.85 -14.07 -21.60
CA THR A 10 11.51 -13.04 -22.40
C THR A 10 12.33 -13.66 -23.55
N LEU A 11 13.04 -14.78 -23.32
CA LEU A 11 13.83 -15.44 -24.35
C LEU A 11 12.99 -16.10 -25.45
N HIS A 12 11.75 -16.51 -25.14
CA HIS A 12 10.84 -17.12 -26.10
C HIS A 12 9.80 -16.12 -26.66
N ALA A 13 9.91 -14.84 -26.29
CA ALA A 13 9.02 -13.81 -26.80
C ALA A 13 9.31 -13.53 -28.29
N PRO A 14 8.29 -13.22 -29.10
CA PRO A 14 8.45 -12.98 -30.52
C PRO A 14 9.29 -11.74 -30.82
N MET A 15 9.92 -11.66 -31.99
CA MET A 15 10.71 -10.49 -32.39
C MET A 15 9.90 -9.17 -32.31
N SER A 16 8.58 -9.25 -32.61
CA SER A 16 7.64 -8.13 -32.50
C SER A 16 7.57 -7.53 -31.09
N PHE A 17 7.77 -8.33 -30.04
CA PHE A 17 7.84 -7.85 -28.66
C PHE A 17 9.05 -6.95 -28.45
N PHE A 18 10.21 -7.32 -28.99
CA PHE A 18 11.45 -6.54 -28.87
C PHE A 18 11.43 -5.27 -29.74
N ASP A 19 10.74 -5.29 -30.87
CA ASP A 19 10.59 -4.12 -31.74
C ASP A 19 9.62 -3.08 -31.16
N THR A 20 8.61 -3.52 -30.39
CA THR A 20 7.60 -2.64 -29.78
C THR A 20 7.96 -2.20 -28.35
N THR A 21 8.80 -2.97 -27.65
CA THR A 21 9.13 -2.74 -26.25
C THR A 21 10.53 -2.16 -26.11
N PRO A 22 10.70 -0.94 -25.56
CA PRO A 22 12.02 -0.36 -25.35
C PRO A 22 12.88 -1.25 -24.45
N LEU A 23 14.14 -1.50 -24.85
CA LEU A 23 15.09 -2.34 -24.11
C LEU A 23 15.25 -1.90 -22.64
N GLY A 24 15.23 -0.58 -22.39
CA GLY A 24 15.30 -0.03 -21.03
C GLY A 24 14.13 -0.44 -20.13
N ARG A 25 12.94 -0.70 -20.69
CA ARG A 25 11.78 -1.19 -19.94
C ARG A 25 11.99 -2.64 -19.51
N VAL A 26 12.49 -3.49 -20.41
CA VAL A 26 12.87 -4.88 -20.11
C VAL A 26 13.95 -4.90 -19.01
N LEU A 27 14.99 -4.08 -19.15
CA LEU A 27 16.07 -3.98 -18.16
C LEU A 27 15.55 -3.55 -16.78
N ASN A 28 14.61 -2.61 -16.71
CA ASN A 28 14.01 -2.16 -15.45
C ASN A 28 13.20 -3.28 -14.76
N ARG A 29 12.62 -4.23 -15.51
CA ARG A 29 11.97 -5.42 -14.95
C ARG A 29 12.99 -6.36 -14.29
N PHE A 30 14.07 -6.69 -14.98
CA PHE A 30 15.13 -7.58 -14.45
C PHE A 30 15.96 -6.96 -13.32
N SER A 31 16.07 -5.63 -13.25
CA SER A 31 16.83 -4.93 -12.22
C SER A 31 15.95 -4.46 -11.07
N LYS A 32 15.26 -3.33 -11.25
CA LYS A 32 14.56 -2.62 -10.19
C LYS A 32 13.36 -3.40 -9.64
N ASP A 33 12.56 -4.03 -10.50
CA ASP A 33 11.37 -4.73 -10.02
C ASP A 33 11.71 -6.06 -9.34
N ILE A 34 12.71 -6.79 -9.83
CA ILE A 34 13.26 -7.98 -9.12
C ILE A 34 13.88 -7.57 -7.78
N ASP A 35 14.67 -6.49 -7.72
CA ASP A 35 15.24 -6.01 -6.45
C ASP A 35 14.14 -5.64 -5.44
N ILE A 36 13.07 -4.94 -5.85
CA ILE A 36 11.94 -4.64 -4.98
C ILE A 36 11.33 -5.94 -4.41
N MET A 37 11.16 -6.97 -5.24
CA MET A 37 10.59 -8.25 -4.82
C MET A 37 11.51 -9.03 -3.86
N ASP A 38 12.82 -9.01 -4.11
CA ASP A 38 13.79 -9.79 -3.34
C ASP A 38 14.20 -9.10 -2.04
N SER A 39 14.30 -7.77 -2.01
CA SER A 39 14.78 -7.03 -0.84
C SER A 39 13.66 -6.32 -0.09
N SER A 40 13.01 -5.36 -0.74
CA SER A 40 12.03 -4.47 -0.10
C SER A 40 10.76 -5.21 0.32
N MET A 41 10.20 -6.06 -0.55
CA MET A 41 8.96 -6.79 -0.28
C MET A 41 9.16 -7.78 0.87
N GLN A 42 10.28 -8.51 0.92
CA GLN A 42 10.59 -9.43 2.02
C GLN A 42 10.72 -8.69 3.36
N MET A 43 11.42 -7.55 3.37
CA MET A 43 11.55 -6.72 4.57
C MET A 43 10.19 -6.21 5.04
N THR A 44 9.38 -5.68 4.13
CA THR A 44 8.04 -5.15 4.41
C THR A 44 7.11 -6.25 4.95
N MET A 45 7.11 -7.42 4.31
CA MET A 45 6.33 -8.59 4.75
C MET A 45 6.73 -9.03 6.16
N ARG A 46 8.03 -9.07 6.47
CA ARG A 46 8.53 -9.45 7.80
C ARG A 46 8.02 -8.49 8.87
N VAL A 47 8.11 -7.18 8.64
CA VAL A 47 7.65 -6.18 9.59
C VAL A 47 6.12 -6.20 9.71
N LEU A 48 5.39 -6.35 8.60
CA LEU A 48 3.93 -6.44 8.58
C LEU A 48 3.44 -7.63 9.41
N VAL A 49 4.02 -8.81 9.22
CA VAL A 49 3.66 -10.01 9.98
C VAL A 49 3.96 -9.81 11.47
N ASN A 50 5.14 -9.31 11.82
CA ASN A 50 5.52 -9.09 13.21
C ASN A 50 4.58 -8.09 13.93
N THR A 51 4.32 -6.95 13.29
CA THR A 51 3.43 -5.91 13.84
C THR A 51 1.98 -6.39 13.92
N SER A 52 1.50 -7.18 12.95
CA SER A 52 0.17 -7.79 13.00
C SER A 52 0.03 -8.76 14.18
N PHE A 53 1.01 -9.65 14.39
CA PHE A 53 1.02 -10.55 15.53
C PHE A 53 1.13 -9.80 16.87
N GLN A 54 1.90 -8.72 16.92
CA GLN A 54 2.00 -7.87 18.12
C GLN A 54 0.66 -7.23 18.49
N VAL A 55 -0.07 -6.68 17.49
CA VAL A 55 -1.41 -6.11 17.71
C VAL A 55 -2.40 -7.19 18.15
N LEU A 56 -2.44 -8.34 17.46
CA LEU A 56 -3.28 -9.49 17.84
C LEU A 56 -2.99 -9.96 19.27
N SER A 57 -1.71 -10.13 19.63
CA SER A 57 -1.30 -10.57 20.96
C SER A 57 -1.74 -9.59 22.04
N THR A 58 -1.59 -8.28 21.77
CA THR A 58 -2.03 -7.23 22.70
C THR A 58 -3.54 -7.27 22.92
N ILE A 59 -4.33 -7.39 21.84
CA ILE A 59 -5.79 -7.50 21.93
C ILE A 59 -6.18 -8.75 22.73
N VAL A 60 -5.56 -9.90 22.48
CA VAL A 60 -5.84 -11.15 23.21
C VAL A 60 -5.53 -11.02 24.69
N ILE A 61 -4.35 -10.49 25.05
CA ILE A 61 -3.93 -10.31 26.45
C ILE A 61 -4.91 -9.41 27.21
N ILE A 62 -5.28 -8.27 26.61
CA ILE A 62 -6.23 -7.33 27.22
C ILE A 62 -7.63 -7.95 27.32
N SER A 63 -8.06 -8.71 26.31
CA SER A 63 -9.37 -9.35 26.29
C SER A 63 -9.51 -10.45 27.35
N ILE A 64 -8.45 -11.22 27.61
CA ILE A 64 -8.44 -12.24 28.68
C ILE A 64 -8.56 -11.57 30.06
N GLN A 65 -7.84 -10.47 30.26
CA GLN A 65 -7.83 -9.77 31.55
C GLN A 65 -9.10 -8.93 31.79
N THR A 66 -9.70 -8.41 30.71
CA THR A 66 -10.86 -7.50 30.78
C THR A 66 -11.90 -7.86 29.71
N PRO A 67 -12.71 -8.91 29.89
CA PRO A 67 -13.68 -9.35 28.88
C PRO A 67 -14.75 -8.31 28.52
N ILE A 68 -15.02 -7.34 29.41
CA ILE A 68 -15.90 -6.18 29.15
C ILE A 68 -15.39 -5.29 28.00
N PHE A 69 -14.08 -5.28 27.76
CA PHE A 69 -13.43 -4.51 26.70
C PHE A 69 -13.91 -4.91 25.30
N LEU A 70 -14.15 -6.21 25.07
CA LEU A 70 -14.62 -6.72 23.77
C LEU A 70 -16.00 -6.19 23.38
N ALA A 71 -16.89 -5.94 24.35
CA ALA A 71 -18.23 -5.42 24.08
C ALA A 71 -18.22 -3.96 23.57
N VAL A 72 -17.21 -3.17 23.96
CA VAL A 72 -17.06 -1.76 23.58
C VAL A 72 -16.31 -1.59 22.26
N PHE A 73 -15.32 -2.45 21.99
CA PHE A 73 -14.39 -2.28 20.87
C PHE A 73 -14.91 -2.82 19.53
N PHE A 74 -15.81 -3.81 19.53
CA PHE A 74 -16.13 -4.58 18.33
C PHE A 74 -17.21 -4.05 17.35
N PRO A 75 -18.10 -3.07 17.63
CA PRO A 75 -19.12 -2.71 16.64
C PRO A 75 -18.72 -1.47 15.82
N LYS A 76 -18.49 -1.67 14.52
CA LYS A 76 -18.77 -0.75 13.38
C LYS A 76 -17.63 -0.02 12.65
N PHE A 77 -16.38 0.03 13.13
CA PHE A 77 -15.40 0.95 12.50
C PHE A 77 -14.66 0.43 11.25
N TYR A 78 -14.57 -0.87 11.00
CA TYR A 78 -13.56 -1.37 10.04
C TYR A 78 -14.08 -1.69 8.62
N VAL A 79 -15.37 -2.02 8.45
CA VAL A 79 -15.83 -2.68 7.21
C VAL A 79 -16.26 -1.70 6.10
N VAL A 80 -16.54 -0.43 6.41
CA VAL A 80 -17.17 0.49 5.44
C VAL A 80 -16.19 1.48 4.80
N THR A 81 -15.13 1.89 5.49
CA THR A 81 -14.34 3.05 5.04
C THR A 81 -13.17 2.72 4.10
N SER A 82 -12.57 1.54 4.20
CA SER A 82 -11.38 1.18 3.40
C SER A 82 -11.72 0.86 1.92
N ARG A 83 -12.94 0.37 1.65
CA ARG A 83 -13.28 -0.24 0.35
C ARG A 83 -13.57 0.76 -0.78
N GLN A 84 -13.82 2.03 -0.49
CA GLN A 84 -14.28 3.00 -1.50
C GLN A 84 -13.17 3.90 -2.05
N LEU A 85 -12.08 4.13 -1.31
CA LEU A 85 -11.05 5.09 -1.73
C LEU A 85 -9.98 4.51 -2.66
N LYS A 86 -9.71 3.21 -2.60
CA LYS A 86 -8.65 2.55 -3.38
C LYS A 86 -8.92 2.41 -4.87
N ARG A 87 -10.17 2.54 -5.31
CA ARG A 87 -10.53 2.35 -6.73
C ARG A 87 -10.31 3.59 -7.60
N LEU A 88 -10.22 4.78 -7.00
CA LEU A 88 -10.18 6.05 -7.73
C LEU A 88 -8.78 6.49 -8.17
N GLU A 89 -7.71 6.00 -7.55
CA GLU A 89 -6.33 6.47 -7.80
C GLU A 89 -5.69 5.87 -9.08
N SER A 90 -6.00 4.61 -9.40
CA SER A 90 -5.41 3.93 -10.57
C SER A 90 -5.95 4.46 -11.91
N ILE A 91 -7.18 4.96 -11.94
CA ILE A 91 -7.90 5.32 -13.17
C ILE A 91 -7.49 6.70 -13.71
N THR A 92 -7.03 7.62 -12.87
CA THR A 92 -6.74 9.02 -13.28
C THR A 92 -5.33 9.26 -13.81
N ARG A 93 -4.41 8.30 -13.64
CA ARG A 93 -2.99 8.48 -13.98
C ARG A 93 -2.66 8.11 -15.44
N SER A 94 -3.38 7.15 -16.01
CA SER A 94 -3.20 6.70 -17.40
C SER A 94 -3.38 7.80 -18.48
N PRO A 95 -4.40 8.69 -18.39
CA PRO A 95 -4.62 9.75 -19.38
C PRO A 95 -3.48 10.77 -19.52
N ILE A 96 -2.67 10.98 -18.46
CA ILE A 96 -1.52 11.89 -18.47
C ILE A 96 -0.39 11.30 -19.32
N TYR A 97 -0.06 10.03 -19.11
CA TYR A 97 0.98 9.36 -19.89
C TYR A 97 0.59 9.22 -21.37
N SER A 98 -0.68 8.94 -21.65
CA SER A 98 -1.18 8.87 -23.03
C SER A 98 -1.10 10.24 -23.73
N HIS A 99 -1.50 11.34 -23.06
CA HIS A 99 -1.39 12.69 -23.61
C HIS A 99 0.06 13.06 -23.96
N PHE A 100 0.98 12.71 -23.07
CA PHE A 100 2.39 13.00 -23.24
C PHE A 100 2.97 12.23 -24.43
N GLY A 101 2.61 10.94 -24.58
CA GLY A 101 2.98 10.14 -25.75
C GLY A 101 2.49 10.73 -27.07
N GLU A 102 1.22 11.16 -27.13
CA GLU A 102 0.64 11.82 -28.31
C GLU A 102 1.34 13.15 -28.63
N THR A 103 1.65 13.95 -27.61
CA THR A 103 2.33 15.25 -27.77
C THR A 103 3.74 15.07 -28.33
N VAL A 104 4.49 14.08 -27.84
CA VAL A 104 5.85 13.78 -28.31
C VAL A 104 5.83 13.30 -29.76
N ASN A 105 4.91 12.39 -30.11
CA ASN A 105 4.77 11.88 -31.48
C ASN A 105 4.26 12.95 -32.46
N GLY A 106 3.41 13.87 -32.00
CA GLY A 106 2.77 14.92 -32.81
C GLY A 106 3.48 16.29 -32.79
N VAL A 107 4.67 16.41 -32.19
CA VAL A 107 5.25 17.71 -31.82
C VAL A 107 5.46 18.67 -33.02
N SER A 108 5.82 18.12 -34.19
CA SER A 108 6.00 18.90 -35.42
C SER A 108 4.68 19.48 -35.92
N THR A 109 3.60 18.72 -35.81
CA THR A 109 2.25 19.11 -36.21
C THR A 109 1.69 20.17 -35.27
N ILE A 110 1.82 19.98 -33.96
CA ILE A 110 1.35 20.92 -32.95
C ILE A 110 2.01 22.30 -33.13
N ARG A 111 3.34 22.32 -33.35
CA ARG A 111 4.08 23.56 -33.61
C ARG A 111 3.72 24.19 -34.95
N ALA A 112 3.55 23.39 -36.00
CA ALA A 112 3.19 23.87 -37.34
C ALA A 112 1.82 24.56 -37.35
N TYR A 113 0.85 24.05 -36.60
CA TYR A 113 -0.47 24.67 -36.45
C TYR A 113 -0.55 25.73 -35.35
N GLY A 114 0.53 25.97 -34.58
CA GLY A 114 0.58 26.98 -33.53
C GLY A 114 -0.36 26.72 -32.34
N VAL A 115 -0.78 25.47 -32.11
CA VAL A 115 -1.78 25.11 -31.08
C VAL A 115 -1.16 24.67 -29.75
N ASN A 116 0.04 25.16 -29.43
CA ASN A 116 0.79 24.77 -28.22
C ASN A 116 0.01 25.04 -26.93
N ASP A 117 -0.59 26.24 -26.79
CA ASP A 117 -1.28 26.66 -25.57
C ASP A 117 -2.49 25.77 -25.24
N ARG A 118 -3.18 25.26 -26.28
CA ARG A 118 -4.28 24.30 -26.12
C ARG A 118 -3.79 23.00 -25.50
N PHE A 119 -2.69 22.46 -26.01
CA PHE A 119 -2.09 21.22 -25.48
C PHE A 119 -1.52 21.41 -24.06
N ILE A 120 -0.97 22.59 -23.75
CA ILE A 120 -0.53 22.92 -22.38
C ILE A 120 -1.72 22.94 -21.43
N SER A 121 -2.79 23.67 -21.76
CA SER A 121 -4.00 23.74 -20.94
C SER A 121 -4.66 22.36 -20.76
N GLU A 122 -4.64 21.52 -21.79
CA GLU A 122 -5.17 20.16 -21.72
C GLU A 122 -4.31 19.24 -20.83
N SER A 123 -2.98 19.41 -20.87
CA SER A 123 -2.06 18.73 -19.96
C SER A 123 -2.31 19.14 -18.50
N ASP A 124 -2.42 20.44 -18.24
CA ASP A 124 -2.65 20.99 -16.90
C ASP A 124 -3.99 20.48 -16.33
N ALA A 125 -5.06 20.49 -17.12
CA ALA A 125 -6.37 19.98 -16.70
C ALA A 125 -6.34 18.48 -16.36
N ARG A 126 -5.56 17.68 -17.08
CA ARG A 126 -5.39 16.23 -16.80
C ARG A 126 -4.56 16.01 -15.53
N VAL A 127 -3.53 16.83 -15.28
CA VAL A 127 -2.73 16.81 -14.05
C VAL A 127 -3.59 17.21 -12.84
N ASP A 128 -4.34 18.31 -12.95
CA ASP A 128 -5.25 18.78 -11.90
C ASP A 128 -6.28 17.72 -11.53
N ARG A 129 -6.85 17.04 -12.54
CA ARG A 129 -7.81 15.95 -12.30
C ARG A 129 -7.19 14.78 -11.56
N ASN A 130 -5.94 14.44 -11.84
CA ASN A 130 -5.22 13.43 -11.07
C ASN A 130 -4.95 13.90 -9.65
N GLN A 131 -4.56 15.17 -9.47
CA GLN A 131 -4.30 15.75 -8.16
C GLN A 131 -5.56 15.80 -7.28
N MET A 132 -6.72 16.09 -7.88
CA MET A 132 -8.03 16.02 -7.21
C MET A 132 -8.38 14.63 -6.70
N CYS A 133 -7.81 13.55 -7.25
CA CYS A 133 -8.00 12.18 -6.75
C CYS A 133 -6.90 11.75 -5.78
N TYR A 134 -5.67 12.17 -6.02
CA TYR A 134 -4.52 11.86 -5.16
C TYR A 134 -4.63 12.53 -3.78
N TYR A 135 -5.01 13.81 -3.73
CA TYR A 135 -5.03 14.58 -2.49
C TYR A 135 -6.06 14.04 -1.46
N PRO A 136 -7.31 13.68 -1.82
CA PRO A 136 -8.24 13.02 -0.91
C PRO A 136 -7.76 11.66 -0.39
N ASN A 137 -6.99 10.90 -1.19
CA ASN A 137 -6.42 9.63 -0.74
C ASN A 137 -5.41 9.88 0.39
N ALA A 138 -4.51 10.84 0.21
CA ALA A 138 -3.57 11.26 1.26
C ALA A 138 -4.30 11.71 2.55
N ILE A 139 -5.33 12.54 2.42
CA ILE A 139 -6.14 12.99 3.57
C ILE A 139 -6.82 11.81 4.27
N ALA A 140 -7.35 10.85 3.52
CA ALA A 140 -8.01 9.69 4.11
C ALA A 140 -7.06 8.75 4.83
N ASN A 141 -5.81 8.62 4.35
CA ASN A 141 -4.77 7.91 5.08
C ASN A 141 -4.46 8.60 6.43
N CYS A 142 -4.33 9.94 6.43
CA CYS A 142 -4.20 10.70 7.68
C CYS A 142 -5.42 10.55 8.59
N TRP A 143 -6.63 10.58 8.03
CA TRP A 143 -7.86 10.40 8.79
C TRP A 143 -7.94 9.01 9.43
N LEU A 144 -7.56 7.96 8.69
CA LEU A 144 -7.49 6.60 9.21
C LEU A 144 -6.45 6.49 10.33
N GLN A 145 -5.27 7.10 10.15
CA GLN A 145 -4.22 7.13 11.16
C GLN A 145 -4.71 7.76 12.47
N VAL A 146 -5.33 8.95 12.41
CA VAL A 146 -5.89 9.62 13.60
C VAL A 146 -6.94 8.75 14.29
N ARG A 147 -7.80 8.07 13.53
CA ARG A 147 -8.81 7.16 14.11
C ARG A 147 -8.17 5.97 14.82
N LEU A 148 -7.12 5.39 14.25
CA LEU A 148 -6.40 4.28 14.87
C LEU A 148 -5.64 4.70 16.11
N GLU A 149 -5.05 5.89 16.13
CA GLU A 149 -4.40 6.46 17.31
C GLU A 149 -5.39 6.74 18.44
N VAL A 150 -6.57 7.28 18.13
CA VAL A 150 -7.64 7.46 19.13
C VAL A 150 -8.05 6.11 19.72
N LEU A 151 -8.25 5.08 18.89
CA LEU A 151 -8.60 3.74 19.37
C LEU A 151 -7.52 3.12 20.25
N ALA A 152 -6.25 3.26 19.85
CA ALA A 152 -5.10 2.79 20.63
C ALA A 152 -5.01 3.50 21.99
N ASN A 153 -5.18 4.82 22.01
CA ASN A 153 -5.16 5.61 23.24
C ASN A 153 -6.35 5.30 24.16
N CYS A 154 -7.54 5.05 23.60
CA CYS A 154 -8.68 4.55 24.39
C CYS A 154 -8.35 3.20 25.03
N LEU A 155 -7.71 2.29 24.28
CA LEU A 155 -7.31 0.98 24.77
C LEU A 155 -6.28 1.10 25.91
N VAL A 156 -5.28 1.98 25.78
CA VAL A 156 -4.32 2.29 26.86
C VAL A 156 -5.03 2.88 28.08
N PHE A 157 -5.94 3.82 27.88
CA PHE A 157 -6.71 4.44 28.96
C PHE A 157 -7.54 3.41 29.74
N PHE A 158 -8.28 2.56 29.05
CA PHE A 158 -9.08 1.51 29.69
C PHE A 158 -8.20 0.46 30.36
N ALA A 159 -7.09 0.03 29.74
CA ALA A 159 -6.15 -0.90 30.36
C ALA A 159 -5.58 -0.33 31.69
N ALA A 160 -5.20 0.95 31.70
CA ALA A 160 -4.73 1.63 32.90
C ALA A 160 -5.83 1.80 33.95
N LEU A 161 -7.05 2.15 33.54
CA LEU A 161 -8.20 2.30 34.44
C LEU A 161 -8.54 0.97 35.12
N PHE A 162 -8.65 -0.13 34.36
CA PHE A 162 -8.94 -1.46 34.89
C PHE A 162 -7.82 -1.99 35.78
N ALA A 163 -6.55 -1.72 35.43
CA ALA A 163 -5.42 -2.03 36.29
C ALA A 163 -5.53 -1.40 37.68
N VAL A 164 -6.00 -0.14 37.75
CA VAL A 164 -6.21 0.56 39.03
C VAL A 164 -7.44 0.02 39.77
N LEU A 165 -8.52 -0.29 39.07
CA LEU A 165 -9.75 -0.84 39.68
C LEU A 165 -9.57 -2.28 40.19
N ALA A 166 -8.76 -3.08 39.50
CA ALA A 166 -8.41 -4.45 39.89
C ALA A 166 -7.27 -4.53 40.92
N LYS A 167 -6.88 -3.39 41.51
CA LYS A 167 -5.84 -3.31 42.53
C LYS A 167 -6.26 -4.10 43.77
N GLY A 168 -5.73 -5.31 43.89
CA GLY A 168 -6.01 -6.26 44.99
C GLY A 168 -6.66 -7.58 44.55
N SER A 169 -7.25 -7.65 43.35
CA SER A 169 -7.86 -8.87 42.81
C SER A 169 -6.99 -9.58 41.76
N MET A 170 -6.08 -8.84 41.09
CA MET A 170 -5.17 -9.38 40.08
C MET A 170 -3.71 -9.38 40.55
N ASN A 171 -2.92 -10.30 40.01
CA ASN A 171 -1.48 -10.38 40.28
C ASN A 171 -0.77 -9.14 39.67
N PRO A 172 0.07 -8.42 40.44
CA PRO A 172 0.84 -7.28 39.92
C PRO A 172 1.60 -7.55 38.63
N GLY A 173 2.08 -8.78 38.42
CA GLY A 173 2.77 -9.18 37.18
C GLY A 173 1.87 -9.14 35.94
N GLU A 174 0.60 -9.55 36.05
CA GLU A 174 -0.36 -9.55 34.94
C GLU A 174 -0.78 -8.13 34.55
N ILE A 175 -0.94 -7.27 35.57
CA ILE A 175 -1.22 -5.85 35.39
C ILE A 175 -0.05 -5.17 34.66
N GLY A 176 1.19 -5.43 35.09
CA GLY A 176 2.39 -4.90 34.46
C GLY A 176 2.52 -5.35 32.99
N LEU A 177 2.22 -6.62 32.72
CA LEU A 177 2.20 -7.18 31.36
C LEU A 177 1.18 -6.43 30.48
N SER A 178 -0.05 -6.26 30.95
CA SER A 178 -1.13 -5.63 30.20
C SER A 178 -0.83 -4.17 29.84
N ILE A 179 -0.35 -3.38 30.80
CA ILE A 179 0.04 -1.98 30.57
C ILE A 179 1.21 -1.91 29.58
N SER A 180 2.22 -2.77 29.72
CA SER A 180 3.39 -2.77 28.82
C SER A 180 3.02 -3.07 27.37
N TYR A 181 2.11 -4.03 27.15
CA TYR A 181 1.59 -4.34 25.82
C TYR A 181 0.69 -3.23 25.28
N ALA A 182 -0.19 -2.66 26.13
CA ALA A 182 -1.04 -1.55 25.76
C ALA A 182 -0.21 -0.33 25.30
N MET A 183 0.87 0.04 26.00
CA MET A 183 1.72 1.17 25.60
C MET A 183 2.38 0.97 24.22
N ASN A 184 2.70 -0.26 23.85
CA ASN A 184 3.32 -0.57 22.56
C ASN A 184 2.31 -0.67 21.40
N ILE A 185 1.00 -0.74 21.67
CA ILE A 185 0.01 -0.99 20.63
C ILE A 185 -0.08 0.15 19.61
N THR A 186 0.07 1.40 20.05
CA THR A 186 -0.01 2.58 19.18
C THR A 186 1.09 2.55 18.13
N LEU A 187 2.32 2.22 18.54
CA LEU A 187 3.45 2.07 17.63
C LEU A 187 3.23 0.91 16.66
N ALA A 188 2.77 -0.23 17.18
CA ALA A 188 2.52 -1.43 16.37
C ALA A 188 1.41 -1.22 15.33
N LEU A 189 0.31 -0.54 15.70
CA LEU A 189 -0.78 -0.19 14.78
C LEU A 189 -0.32 0.76 13.68
N ASN A 190 0.38 1.84 14.03
CA ASN A 190 0.92 2.79 13.05
C ASN A 190 1.91 2.10 12.09
N ALA A 191 2.81 1.27 12.61
CA ALA A 191 3.73 0.49 11.80
C ALA A 191 2.99 -0.51 10.89
N CYS A 192 1.96 -1.20 11.40
CA CYS A 192 1.17 -2.16 10.63
C CYS A 192 0.48 -1.49 9.43
N VAL A 193 -0.20 -0.36 9.63
CA VAL A 193 -0.86 0.38 8.54
C VAL A 193 0.14 0.85 7.49
N ARG A 194 1.28 1.41 7.94
CA ARG A 194 2.34 1.88 7.05
C ARG A 194 2.91 0.73 6.21
N MET A 195 3.22 -0.42 6.84
CA MET A 195 3.74 -1.58 6.13
C MET A 195 2.71 -2.21 5.20
N PHE A 196 1.42 -2.13 5.52
CA PHE A 196 0.36 -2.60 4.64
C PHE A 196 0.32 -1.78 3.35
N ALA A 197 0.40 -0.44 3.45
CA ALA A 197 0.47 0.44 2.29
C ALA A 197 1.76 0.25 1.48
N GLU A 198 2.90 0.03 2.14
CA GLU A 198 4.17 -0.25 1.48
C GLU A 198 4.14 -1.60 0.75
N MET A 199 3.51 -2.62 1.34
CA MET A 199 3.33 -3.93 0.72
C MET A 199 2.50 -3.83 -0.56
N GLU A 200 1.40 -3.08 -0.55
CA GLU A 200 0.57 -2.88 -1.75
C GLU A 200 1.34 -2.19 -2.87
N ASN A 201 2.17 -1.20 -2.56
CA ASN A 201 3.04 -0.57 -3.55
C ASN A 201 4.07 -1.55 -4.12
N ASN A 202 4.64 -2.42 -3.27
CA ASN A 202 5.60 -3.43 -3.70
C ASN A 202 4.97 -4.52 -4.58
N VAL A 203 3.71 -4.88 -4.35
CA VAL A 203 2.98 -5.85 -5.19
C VAL A 203 2.84 -5.38 -6.65
N VAL A 204 2.79 -4.07 -6.91
CA VAL A 204 2.78 -3.53 -8.29
C VAL A 204 4.06 -3.91 -9.06
N ALA A 205 5.18 -4.15 -8.40
CA ALA A 205 6.38 -4.69 -9.06
C ALA A 205 6.17 -6.15 -9.50
N VAL A 206 5.50 -6.95 -8.67
CA VAL A 206 5.16 -8.36 -8.97
C VAL A 206 4.22 -8.44 -10.17
N GLU A 207 3.14 -7.64 -10.20
CA GLU A 207 2.19 -7.62 -11.32
C GLU A 207 2.89 -7.30 -12.65
N ARG A 208 3.80 -6.33 -12.64
CA ARG A 208 4.58 -5.92 -13.82
C ARG A 208 5.55 -7.00 -14.31
N VAL A 209 6.08 -7.83 -13.41
CA VAL A 209 6.93 -8.97 -13.77
C VAL A 209 6.08 -10.13 -14.29
N ASP A 210 4.93 -10.38 -13.68
CA ASP A 210 4.00 -11.43 -14.09
C ASP A 210 3.41 -11.16 -15.48
N GLU A 211 3.13 -9.89 -15.82
CA GLU A 211 2.73 -9.46 -17.17
C GLU A 211 3.73 -9.92 -18.25
N TYR A 212 5.04 -9.80 -17.96
CA TYR A 212 6.09 -10.24 -18.88
C TYR A 212 6.27 -11.76 -18.89
N CYS A 213 5.87 -12.44 -17.82
CA CYS A 213 5.83 -13.91 -17.77
C CYS A 213 4.67 -14.50 -18.59
N GLY A 214 3.64 -13.69 -18.91
CA GLY A 214 2.45 -14.07 -19.66
C GLY A 214 2.47 -13.69 -21.15
N VAL A 215 3.59 -13.19 -21.67
CA VAL A 215 3.73 -12.87 -23.11
C VAL A 215 3.63 -14.16 -23.93
N GLU A 216 2.93 -14.10 -25.08
CA GLU A 216 2.80 -15.24 -25.99
C GLU A 216 4.18 -15.71 -26.47
N SER A 217 4.42 -17.02 -26.35
CA SER A 217 5.67 -17.66 -26.71
C SER A 217 5.71 -17.96 -28.21
N GLU A 218 6.81 -17.65 -28.88
CA GLU A 218 7.04 -17.99 -30.30
C GLU A 218 7.61 -19.41 -30.47
N ALA A 219 8.15 -20.00 -29.41
CA ALA A 219 8.65 -21.38 -29.38
C ALA A 219 8.05 -22.16 -28.20
N GLU A 220 7.69 -23.44 -28.43
CA GLU A 220 7.27 -24.40 -27.39
C GLU A 220 8.45 -24.85 -26.50
#